data_AF-A0A2V6X483-F1
#
_entry.id   AF-A0A2V6X483-F1
#
_cell.length_a   1.000
_cell.length_b   1.000
_cell.length_c   1.000
_cell.angle_alpha   90.00
_cell.angle_beta   90.00
_cell.angle_gamma   90.00
#
_symmetry.space_group_name_H-M   'P 1'
#
loop_
_entity.id
_entity.type
_entity.pdbx_description
1 polymer ?
#
loop_
_entity_poly.entity_id
_entity_poly.type
_entity_poly.pdbx_seq_one_letter_code
_entity_poly.pdbx_strand_id
1 'polypeptide(L)'
;MKAVRPVFVGGRLVAFAINLAHWADIGGAVPGSYVPAATECYQEGLRIAPIRLFAADGPQRDAIDLVLANLRGRDEREGDMFAQFAANDVAARRLQELFAHHGGGTIGACFERLHAESEAQMRAAIRALPDGVWEGEDWVDDDGVDDAPIRIHVRIEIAGDEARFDFTGTAPQTRGPVNTTYYIAC
;
A
#
# COMPACT_ATOMS: atom_id res chain seq x y z
N MET A 1 -2.72 7.30 2.67
CA MET A 1 -1.67 8.05 1.93
C MET A 1 -0.32 7.39 2.16
N LYS A 2 0.44 7.12 1.09
CA LYS A 2 1.81 6.57 1.16
C LYS A 2 2.83 7.71 1.09
N ALA A 3 3.67 7.84 2.11
CA ALA A 3 4.81 8.75 2.08
C ALA A 3 6.09 7.95 1.80
N VAL A 4 6.85 8.38 0.80
CA VAL A 4 8.07 7.69 0.34
C VAL A 4 9.24 8.67 0.39
N ARG A 5 10.34 8.27 1.03
CA ARG A 5 11.59 9.03 1.07
C ARG A 5 12.75 8.19 0.55
N PRO A 6 13.47 8.63 -0.49
CA PRO A 6 14.69 7.95 -0.92
C PRO A 6 15.81 8.15 0.13
N VAL A 7 16.57 7.10 0.40
CA VAL A 7 17.72 7.14 1.31
C VAL A 7 19.01 7.00 0.51
N PHE A 8 19.86 8.02 0.61
CA PHE A 8 21.16 8.06 -0.07
C PHE A 8 22.32 7.91 0.91
N VAL A 9 23.34 7.15 0.51
CA VAL A 9 24.62 7.00 1.22
C VAL A 9 25.74 7.14 0.18
N GLY A 10 26.66 8.09 0.40
CA GLY A 10 27.76 8.36 -0.55
C GLY A 10 27.26 8.74 -1.97
N GLY A 11 26.13 9.44 -2.07
CA GLY A 11 25.51 9.82 -3.34
C GLY A 11 24.77 8.70 -4.07
N ARG A 12 24.77 7.47 -3.55
CA ARG A 12 24.03 6.34 -4.12
C ARG A 12 22.71 6.11 -3.40
N LEU A 13 21.64 5.88 -4.16
CA LEU A 13 20.37 5.40 -3.61
C LEU A 13 20.55 4.00 -3.06
N VAL A 14 20.23 3.78 -1.78
CA VAL A 14 20.41 2.48 -1.11
C VAL A 14 19.11 1.86 -0.63
N ALA A 15 18.07 2.65 -0.39
CA ALA A 15 16.76 2.17 0.06
C ALA A 15 15.69 3.27 -0.08
N PHE A 16 14.44 2.90 0.24
CA PHE A 16 13.35 3.84 0.47
C PHE A 16 12.80 3.66 1.90
N ALA A 17 12.62 4.76 2.63
CA ALA A 17 11.78 4.78 3.82
C ALA A 17 10.34 5.03 3.39
N ILE A 18 9.44 4.11 3.74
CA ILE A 18 8.04 4.14 3.32
C ILE A 18 7.17 4.01 4.56
N ASN A 19 6.16 4.86 4.67
CA ASN A 19 5.07 4.65 5.61
C ASN A 19 3.72 4.87 4.91
N LEU A 20 2.71 4.17 5.41
CA LEU A 20 1.33 4.26 4.96
C LEU A 20 0.47 4.64 6.17
N ALA A 21 -0.23 5.77 6.07
CA ALA A 21 -1.22 6.19 7.06
C ALA A 21 -2.61 6.21 6.43
N HIS A 22 -3.61 5.74 7.16
CA HIS A 22 -5.01 5.96 6.79
C HIS A 22 -5.39 7.39 7.17
N TRP A 23 -6.01 8.12 6.25
CA TRP A 23 -6.52 9.47 6.50
C TRP A 23 -8.03 9.38 6.65
N ALA A 24 -8.58 10.04 7.67
CA ALA A 24 -10.00 9.95 7.97
C ALA A 24 -10.90 10.56 6.87
N ASP A 25 -10.36 11.45 6.04
CA ASP A 25 -11.03 12.03 4.88
C ASP A 25 -10.03 12.24 3.75
N ILE A 26 -10.46 11.92 2.52
CA ILE A 26 -9.66 12.06 1.30
C ILE A 26 -10.35 12.94 0.23
N GLY A 27 -11.34 13.75 0.61
CA GLY A 27 -12.01 14.66 -0.32
C GLY A 27 -13.11 14.03 -1.18
N GLY A 28 -13.65 12.88 -0.75
CA GLY A 28 -14.76 12.21 -1.44
C GLY A 28 -16.07 12.98 -1.34
N ALA A 29 -17.09 12.52 -2.07
CA ALA A 29 -18.41 13.15 -2.17
C ALA A 29 -19.11 13.33 -0.82
N VAL A 30 -18.80 12.49 0.17
CA VAL A 30 -19.28 12.59 1.56
C VAL A 30 -18.10 12.70 2.55
N PRO A 31 -18.32 13.23 3.76
CA PRO A 31 -17.30 13.21 4.81
C PRO A 31 -16.87 11.78 5.16
N GLY A 32 -15.56 11.54 5.16
CA GLY A 32 -14.99 10.22 5.47
C GLY A 32 -14.00 9.73 4.42
N SER A 33 -13.47 8.54 4.65
CA SER A 33 -12.51 7.86 3.76
C SER A 33 -13.16 6.85 2.81
N TYR A 34 -14.49 6.70 2.88
CA TYR A 34 -15.27 5.77 2.06
C TYR A 34 -16.59 6.41 1.66
N VAL A 35 -16.98 6.24 0.39
CA VAL A 35 -18.21 6.80 -0.19
C VAL A 35 -19.12 5.63 -0.62
N PRO A 36 -20.07 5.20 0.21
CA PRO A 36 -20.81 3.94 -0.01
C PRO A 36 -21.57 3.84 -1.33
N ALA A 37 -22.05 4.96 -1.86
CA ALA A 37 -22.84 5.02 -3.08
C ALA A 37 -22.03 5.54 -4.29
N ALA A 38 -20.69 5.51 -4.23
CA ALA A 38 -19.87 5.97 -5.34
C ALA A 38 -20.01 5.03 -6.54
N THR A 39 -20.27 5.59 -7.71
CA THR A 39 -20.38 4.83 -8.99
C THR A 39 -19.18 5.05 -9.91
N GLU A 40 -18.28 5.94 -9.52
CA GLU A 40 -17.03 6.22 -10.22
C GLU A 40 -15.95 6.67 -9.24
N CYS A 41 -14.69 6.35 -9.55
CA CYS A 41 -13.54 6.68 -8.70
C CYS A 41 -13.35 8.19 -8.43
N TYR A 42 -13.95 9.09 -9.23
CA TYR A 42 -13.88 10.53 -9.01
C TYR A 42 -14.71 10.99 -7.83
N GLN A 43 -15.71 10.19 -7.41
CA GLN A 43 -16.54 10.46 -6.24
C GLN A 43 -15.85 10.00 -4.95
N GLU A 44 -14.85 9.12 -5.04
CA GLU A 44 -14.15 8.52 -3.89
C GLU A 44 -13.06 9.41 -3.30
N GLY A 45 -12.78 10.55 -3.94
CA GLY A 45 -11.85 11.55 -3.43
C GLY A 45 -10.58 11.71 -4.27
N LEU A 46 -9.56 12.30 -3.66
CA LEU A 46 -8.38 12.79 -4.35
C LEU A 46 -7.47 11.65 -4.80
N ARG A 47 -7.21 11.59 -6.11
CA ARG A 47 -6.22 10.69 -6.71
C ARG A 47 -4.89 11.41 -6.86
N ILE A 48 -4.00 11.18 -5.90
CA ILE A 48 -2.70 11.84 -5.82
C ILE A 48 -1.67 11.04 -6.64
N ALA A 49 -1.21 11.60 -7.75
CA ALA A 49 -0.04 11.08 -8.47
C ALA A 49 1.23 11.21 -7.60
N PRO A 50 2.32 10.47 -7.88
CA PRO A 50 3.59 10.66 -7.19
C PRO A 50 4.11 12.10 -7.38
N ILE A 51 3.88 12.95 -6.37
CA ILE A 51 4.32 14.34 -6.33
C ILE A 51 5.25 14.55 -5.14
N ARG A 52 6.19 15.48 -5.30
CA ARG A 52 7.13 15.82 -4.23
C ARG A 52 6.48 16.83 -3.28
N LEU A 53 6.32 16.43 -2.02
CA LEU A 53 5.75 17.29 -0.96
C LEU A 53 6.82 17.98 -0.10
N PHE A 54 8.04 17.44 -0.08
CA PHE A 54 9.16 17.96 0.70
C PHE A 54 10.44 17.92 -0.15
N ALA A 55 11.24 18.97 -0.09
CA ALA A 55 12.57 19.04 -0.67
C ALA A 55 13.58 19.52 0.38
N ALA A 56 14.84 19.70 -0.02
CA ALA A 56 15.92 20.08 0.90
C ALA A 56 15.72 21.47 1.53
N ASP A 57 15.01 22.37 0.84
CA ASP A 57 14.63 23.70 1.31
C ASP A 57 13.35 23.69 2.18
N GLY A 58 12.70 22.52 2.33
CA GLY A 58 11.56 22.32 3.21
C GLY A 58 10.27 21.89 2.49
N PRO A 59 9.12 22.08 3.15
CA PRO A 59 7.82 21.70 2.61
C PRO A 59 7.47 22.49 1.34
N GLN A 60 7.03 21.78 0.29
CA GLN A 60 6.64 22.36 -0.99
C GLN A 60 5.19 22.87 -0.86
N ARG A 61 5.02 24.10 -0.39
CA ARG A 61 3.71 24.67 -0.03
C ARG A 61 2.68 24.57 -1.15
N ASP A 62 3.02 24.93 -2.37
CA ASP A 62 2.07 24.87 -3.49
C ASP A 62 1.49 23.46 -3.71
N ALA A 63 2.32 22.41 -3.57
CA ALA A 63 1.88 21.03 -3.70
C ALA A 63 1.06 20.56 -2.50
N ILE A 64 1.50 20.92 -1.28
CA ILE A 64 0.79 20.57 -0.04
C ILE A 64 -0.57 21.27 -0.01
N ASP A 65 -0.62 22.56 -0.29
CA ASP A 65 -1.83 23.37 -0.25
C ASP A 65 -2.82 22.95 -1.35
N LEU A 66 -2.34 22.52 -2.52
CA LEU A 66 -3.20 21.92 -3.55
C LEU A 66 -3.86 20.63 -3.05
N VAL A 67 -3.12 19.75 -2.37
CA VAL A 67 -3.69 18.53 -1.78
C VAL A 67 -4.69 18.90 -0.69
N LEU A 68 -4.30 19.74 0.26
CA LEU A 68 -5.10 20.12 1.42
C LEU A 68 -6.37 20.90 1.06
N ALA A 69 -6.37 21.67 -0.03
CA ALA A 69 -7.55 22.40 -0.50
C ALA A 69 -8.72 21.48 -0.92
N ASN A 70 -8.43 20.20 -1.19
CA ASN A 70 -9.41 19.20 -1.59
C ASN A 70 -9.88 18.31 -0.43
N LEU A 71 -9.47 18.60 0.82
CA LEU A 71 -9.71 17.71 1.96
C LEU A 71 -10.50 18.39 3.08
N ARG A 72 -11.29 17.60 3.81
CA ARG A 72 -11.88 18.05 5.09
C ARG A 72 -10.85 17.89 6.21
N GLY A 73 -10.91 18.75 7.22
CA GLY A 73 -10.00 18.69 8.37
C GLY A 73 -8.56 19.06 8.00
N ARG A 74 -8.36 20.20 7.32
CA ARG A 74 -7.07 20.66 6.79
C ARG A 74 -5.91 20.52 7.79
N ASP A 75 -6.09 21.01 9.01
CA ASP A 75 -5.01 21.06 10.01
C ASP A 75 -4.62 19.65 10.47
N GLU A 76 -5.59 18.74 10.58
CA GLU A 76 -5.33 17.33 10.88
C GLU A 76 -4.58 16.64 9.74
N ARG A 77 -5.01 16.86 8.48
CA ARG A 77 -4.36 16.27 7.30
C ARG A 77 -2.95 16.80 7.10
N GLU A 78 -2.72 18.09 7.37
CA GLU A 78 -1.39 18.67 7.40
C GLU A 78 -0.54 18.02 8.50
N GLY A 79 -1.11 17.84 9.70
CA GLY A 79 -0.49 17.08 10.78
C GLY A 79 -0.08 15.67 10.36
N ASP A 80 -0.97 14.93 9.69
CA ASP A 80 -0.70 13.59 9.15
C ASP A 80 0.49 13.61 8.16
N MET A 81 0.51 14.56 7.22
CA MET A 81 1.61 14.70 6.24
C MET A 81 2.96 14.95 6.91
N PHE A 82 3.01 15.84 7.89
CA PHE A 82 4.24 16.17 8.61
C PHE A 82 4.68 15.03 9.54
N ALA A 83 3.74 14.32 10.17
CA ALA A 83 4.03 13.14 10.96
C ALA A 83 4.65 12.03 10.09
N GLN A 84 4.07 11.79 8.91
CA GLN A 84 4.61 10.84 7.94
C GLN A 84 6.00 11.26 7.43
N PHE A 85 6.24 12.55 7.19
CA PHE A 85 7.57 13.06 6.84
C PHE A 85 8.58 12.81 7.97
N ALA A 86 8.24 13.18 9.21
CA ALA A 86 9.12 13.01 10.37
C ALA A 86 9.48 11.54 10.62
N ALA A 87 8.50 10.63 10.50
CA ALA A 87 8.74 9.19 10.61
C ALA A 87 9.75 8.70 9.56
N ASN A 88 9.58 9.11 8.29
CA ASN A 88 10.50 8.74 7.22
C ASN A 88 11.88 9.40 7.36
N ASP A 89 11.97 10.62 7.89
CA ASP A 89 13.22 11.30 8.16
C ASP A 89 14.05 10.55 9.22
N VAL A 90 13.40 10.14 10.32
CA VAL A 90 14.02 9.30 11.35
C VAL A 90 14.49 7.97 10.76
N ALA A 91 13.65 7.29 9.97
CA ALA A 91 14.03 6.03 9.34
C ALA A 91 15.25 6.19 8.41
N ALA A 92 15.27 7.24 7.58
CA ALA A 92 16.40 7.54 6.69
C ALA A 92 17.69 7.78 7.48
N ARG A 93 17.64 8.58 8.55
CA ARG A 93 18.79 8.86 9.41
C ARG A 93 19.30 7.59 10.09
N ARG A 94 18.42 6.77 10.65
CA ARG A 94 18.81 5.50 11.29
C ARG A 94 19.44 4.54 10.30
N LEU A 95 18.94 4.49 9.07
CA LEU A 95 19.56 3.68 8.04
C LEU A 95 20.95 4.21 7.67
N GLN A 96 21.12 5.52 7.51
CA GLN A 96 22.44 6.12 7.27
C GLN A 96 23.43 5.82 8.41
N GLU A 97 22.98 5.87 9.68
CA GLU A 97 23.79 5.47 10.84
C GLU A 97 24.24 4.00 10.75
N LEU A 98 23.36 3.08 10.35
CA LEU A 98 23.70 1.66 10.13
C LEU A 98 24.74 1.49 9.02
N PHE A 99 24.58 2.19 7.90
CA PHE A 99 25.56 2.17 6.81
C PHE A 99 26.92 2.73 7.23
N ALA A 100 26.94 3.78 8.06
CA ALA A 100 28.17 4.36 8.59
C ALA A 100 28.89 3.41 9.55
N HIS A 101 28.16 2.71 10.43
CA HIS A 101 28.75 1.80 11.42
C HIS A 101 29.18 0.45 10.85
N HIS A 102 28.39 -0.14 9.93
CA HIS A 102 28.59 -1.52 9.47
C HIS A 102 29.10 -1.62 8.03
N GLY A 103 29.11 -0.51 7.29
CA GLY A 103 29.51 -0.47 5.88
C GLY A 103 28.42 -0.98 4.93
N GLY A 104 28.44 -0.48 3.69
CA GLY A 104 27.40 -0.77 2.71
C GLY A 104 27.33 -2.23 2.25
N GLY A 105 28.46 -2.95 2.23
CA GLY A 105 28.48 -4.37 1.90
C GLY A 105 27.72 -5.23 2.91
N THR A 106 27.92 -4.96 4.20
CA THR A 106 27.24 -5.66 5.29
C THR A 106 25.74 -5.39 5.27
N ILE A 107 25.31 -4.12 5.18
CA ILE A 107 23.89 -3.77 5.17
C ILE A 107 23.19 -4.30 3.91
N GLY A 108 23.84 -4.24 2.75
CA GLY A 108 23.31 -4.84 1.53
C GLY A 108 23.11 -6.35 1.67
N ALA A 109 24.09 -7.07 2.23
CA ALA A 109 23.95 -8.50 2.49
C ALA A 109 22.82 -8.82 3.49
N CYS A 110 22.58 -7.96 4.48
CA CYS A 110 21.43 -8.10 5.38
C CYS A 110 20.09 -7.98 4.64
N PHE A 111 19.96 -7.06 3.68
CA PHE A 111 18.73 -6.93 2.89
C PHE A 111 18.46 -8.19 2.06
N GLU A 112 19.47 -8.68 1.34
CA GLU A 112 19.36 -9.93 0.57
C GLU A 112 18.99 -11.11 1.48
N ARG A 113 19.61 -11.19 2.66
CA ARG A 113 19.32 -12.26 3.61
C ARG A 113 17.89 -12.19 4.14
N LEU A 114 17.39 -11.00 4.46
CA LEU A 114 15.99 -10.83 4.92
C LEU A 114 14.99 -11.27 3.84
N HIS A 115 15.25 -10.96 2.57
CA HIS A 115 14.42 -11.43 1.47
C HIS A 115 14.48 -12.95 1.30
N ALA A 116 15.68 -13.54 1.31
CA ALA A 116 15.86 -14.98 1.19
C ALA A 116 15.25 -15.76 2.38
N GLU A 117 15.39 -15.25 3.60
CA GLU A 117 14.79 -15.85 4.79
C GLU A 117 13.25 -15.78 4.74
N SER A 118 12.68 -14.65 4.31
CA SER A 118 11.23 -14.50 4.12
C SER A 118 10.68 -15.49 3.09
N GLU A 119 11.36 -15.61 1.94
CA GLU A 119 10.98 -16.58 0.90
C GLU A 119 11.08 -18.03 1.41
N ALA A 120 12.19 -18.38 2.08
CA ALA A 120 12.39 -19.72 2.61
C ALA A 120 11.33 -20.08 3.65
N GLN A 121 10.94 -19.14 4.52
CA GLN A 121 9.88 -19.35 5.52
C GLN A 121 8.52 -19.57 4.85
N MET A 122 8.16 -18.76 3.85
CA MET A 122 6.90 -18.94 3.12
C MET A 122 6.87 -20.28 2.38
N ARG A 123 7.94 -20.64 1.66
CA ARG A 123 8.08 -21.93 0.97
C ARG A 123 7.98 -23.11 1.93
N ALA A 124 8.58 -23.01 3.12
CA ALA A 124 8.46 -24.05 4.14
C ALA A 124 7.02 -24.19 4.66
N ALA A 125 6.31 -23.08 4.85
CA ALA A 125 4.90 -23.09 5.25
C ALA A 125 4.00 -23.73 4.18
N ILE A 126 4.23 -23.39 2.89
CA ILE A 126 3.48 -24.00 1.77
C ILE A 126 3.76 -25.50 1.68
N ARG A 127 5.03 -25.92 1.81
CA ARG A 127 5.43 -27.34 1.76
C ARG A 127 4.81 -28.21 2.85
N ALA A 128 4.35 -27.61 3.95
CA ALA A 128 3.65 -28.32 5.01
C ALA A 128 2.17 -28.60 4.67
N LEU A 129 1.63 -27.95 3.64
CA LEU A 129 0.28 -28.17 3.14
C LEU A 129 0.25 -29.35 2.15
N PRO A 130 -0.87 -30.09 2.02
CA PRO A 130 -0.95 -31.15 1.03
C PRO A 130 -1.04 -30.57 -0.40
N ASP A 131 -0.24 -31.14 -1.29
CA ASP A 131 -0.36 -30.89 -2.74
C ASP A 131 -1.78 -31.20 -3.22
N GLY A 132 -2.26 -30.36 -4.14
CA GLY A 132 -3.58 -30.52 -4.72
C GLY A 132 -4.23 -29.21 -5.15
N VAL A 133 -5.50 -29.32 -5.52
CA VAL A 133 -6.35 -28.19 -5.90
C VAL A 133 -7.40 -28.00 -4.82
N TRP A 134 -7.47 -26.79 -4.31
CA TRP A 134 -8.39 -26.35 -3.27
C TRP A 134 -9.21 -25.20 -3.80
N GLU A 135 -10.50 -25.16 -3.49
CA GLU A 135 -11.38 -24.09 -3.93
C GLU A 135 -12.11 -23.50 -2.73
N GLY A 136 -12.28 -22.18 -2.75
CA GLY A 136 -13.02 -21.44 -1.74
C GLY A 136 -13.86 -20.37 -2.41
N GLU A 137 -15.07 -20.18 -1.90
CA GLU A 137 -15.93 -19.08 -2.30
C GLU A 137 -16.59 -18.42 -1.10
N ASP A 138 -16.80 -17.13 -1.23
CA ASP A 138 -17.56 -16.32 -0.27
C ASP A 138 -18.31 -15.21 -1.03
N TRP A 139 -19.20 -14.52 -0.35
CA TRP A 139 -20.09 -13.53 -0.96
C TRP A 139 -20.08 -12.22 -0.18
N VAL A 140 -20.03 -11.12 -0.91
CA VAL A 140 -20.34 -9.79 -0.37
C VAL A 140 -21.82 -9.50 -0.63
N ASP A 141 -22.51 -8.93 0.36
CA ASP A 141 -23.97 -8.72 0.30
C ASP A 141 -24.40 -7.85 -0.91
N ASP A 142 -23.74 -6.71 -1.14
CA ASP A 142 -23.99 -5.79 -2.26
C ASP A 142 -22.80 -4.81 -2.47
N ASP A 143 -22.90 -3.95 -3.49
CA ASP A 143 -21.94 -2.87 -3.75
C ASP A 143 -22.44 -1.47 -3.31
N GLY A 144 -23.54 -1.37 -2.54
CA GLY A 144 -24.16 -0.11 -2.16
C GLY A 144 -24.90 0.63 -3.28
N VAL A 145 -24.96 0.08 -4.50
CA VAL A 145 -25.65 0.64 -5.67
C VAL A 145 -26.66 -0.36 -6.24
N ASP A 146 -26.25 -1.62 -6.41
CA ASP A 146 -27.05 -2.74 -6.87
C ASP A 146 -27.12 -3.80 -5.74
N ASP A 147 -28.33 -4.20 -5.34
CA ASP A 147 -28.58 -5.14 -4.22
C ASP A 147 -28.20 -6.61 -4.54
N ALA A 148 -27.39 -6.84 -5.58
CA ALA A 148 -27.00 -8.17 -6.02
C ALA A 148 -25.74 -8.64 -5.28
N PRO A 149 -25.75 -9.86 -4.70
CA PRO A 149 -24.57 -10.36 -3.99
C PRO A 149 -23.42 -10.64 -4.95
N ILE A 150 -22.20 -10.36 -4.48
CA ILE A 150 -20.97 -10.38 -5.28
C ILE A 150 -20.15 -11.59 -4.87
N ARG A 151 -20.02 -12.56 -5.77
CA ARG A 151 -19.22 -13.76 -5.55
C ARG A 151 -17.73 -13.46 -5.58
N ILE A 152 -17.01 -13.87 -4.55
CA ILE A 152 -15.55 -13.96 -4.54
C ILE A 152 -15.18 -15.45 -4.58
N HIS A 153 -14.39 -15.86 -5.56
CA HIS A 153 -13.99 -17.25 -5.73
C HIS A 153 -12.50 -17.34 -5.99
N VAL A 154 -11.84 -18.28 -5.31
CA VAL A 154 -10.42 -18.58 -5.51
C VAL A 154 -10.21 -20.08 -5.70
N ARG A 155 -9.50 -20.43 -6.77
CA ARG A 155 -8.89 -21.76 -6.94
C ARG A 155 -7.42 -21.66 -6.56
N ILE A 156 -7.00 -22.47 -5.59
CA ILE A 156 -5.63 -22.52 -5.08
C ILE A 156 -5.01 -23.85 -5.49
N GLU A 157 -3.93 -23.80 -6.24
CA GLU A 157 -3.14 -24.96 -6.64
C GLU A 157 -1.84 -24.99 -5.84
N ILE A 158 -1.67 -26.02 -5.02
CA ILE A 158 -0.46 -26.23 -4.21
C ILE A 158 0.34 -27.37 -4.84
N ALA A 159 1.60 -27.10 -5.13
CA ALA A 159 2.54 -28.08 -5.67
C ALA A 159 3.93 -27.86 -5.05
N GLY A 160 4.35 -28.77 -4.19
CA GLY A 160 5.64 -28.71 -3.52
C GLY A 160 5.72 -27.53 -2.55
N ASP A 161 6.45 -26.47 -2.93
CA ASP A 161 6.60 -25.27 -2.11
C ASP A 161 6.02 -24.00 -2.77
N GLU A 162 5.18 -24.19 -3.78
CA GLU A 162 4.51 -23.12 -4.51
C GLU A 162 2.99 -23.22 -4.37
N ALA A 163 2.34 -22.06 -4.29
CA ALA A 163 0.88 -21.94 -4.27
C ALA A 163 0.46 -20.91 -5.33
N ARG A 164 -0.40 -21.32 -6.26
CA ARG A 164 -0.98 -20.45 -7.29
C ARG A 164 -2.43 -20.15 -6.97
N PHE A 165 -2.77 -18.87 -6.91
CA PHE A 165 -4.12 -18.39 -6.66
C PHE A 165 -4.75 -17.91 -7.97
N ASP A 166 -5.92 -18.44 -8.32
CA ASP A 166 -6.69 -18.09 -9.51
C ASP A 166 -8.08 -17.56 -9.10
N PHE A 167 -8.31 -16.27 -9.36
CA PHE A 167 -9.55 -15.57 -9.06
C PHE A 167 -10.49 -15.44 -10.27
N THR A 168 -10.22 -16.12 -11.39
CA THR A 168 -11.02 -16.02 -12.63
C THR A 168 -12.51 -16.33 -12.43
N GLY A 169 -12.86 -17.12 -11.40
CA GLY A 169 -14.25 -17.42 -11.04
C GLY A 169 -14.98 -16.34 -10.23
N THR A 170 -14.30 -15.26 -9.84
CA THR A 170 -14.87 -14.12 -9.11
C THR A 170 -15.77 -13.29 -10.02
N ALA A 171 -16.78 -12.66 -9.43
CA ALA A 171 -17.72 -11.78 -10.14
C ALA A 171 -16.97 -10.66 -10.91
N PRO A 172 -17.56 -10.14 -12.00
CA PRO A 172 -17.00 -8.99 -12.71
C PRO A 172 -16.99 -7.74 -11.82
N GLN A 173 -16.26 -6.71 -12.26
CA GLN A 173 -16.24 -5.39 -11.63
C GLN A 173 -17.69 -4.88 -11.41
N THR A 174 -17.96 -4.39 -10.21
CA THR A 174 -19.26 -3.89 -9.80
C THR A 174 -19.41 -2.40 -10.16
N ARG A 175 -20.62 -1.86 -10.03
CA ARG A 175 -20.88 -0.44 -10.31
C ARG A 175 -20.54 0.45 -9.12
N GLY A 176 -20.73 -0.05 -7.90
CA GLY A 176 -20.40 0.62 -6.65
C GLY A 176 -18.90 0.61 -6.31
N PRO A 177 -18.51 1.12 -5.13
CA PRO A 177 -17.12 1.25 -4.70
C PRO A 177 -16.47 -0.07 -4.23
N VAL A 178 -17.20 -1.19 -4.25
CA VAL A 178 -16.70 -2.51 -3.81
C VAL A 178 -15.92 -3.16 -4.95
N ASN A 179 -14.76 -2.57 -5.27
CA ASN A 179 -13.85 -3.02 -6.31
C ASN A 179 -12.40 -3.01 -5.80
N THR A 180 -11.57 -3.88 -6.35
CA THR A 180 -10.13 -3.93 -6.01
C THR A 180 -9.29 -3.97 -7.28
N THR A 181 -8.11 -3.36 -7.21
CA THR A 181 -7.14 -3.43 -8.31
C THR A 181 -6.25 -4.65 -8.18
N TYR A 182 -5.66 -5.10 -9.28
CA TYR A 182 -4.71 -6.21 -9.29
C TYR A 182 -3.59 -6.04 -8.25
N TYR A 183 -3.02 -4.84 -8.10
CA TYR A 183 -1.93 -4.55 -7.15
C TYR A 183 -2.33 -4.57 -5.66
N ILE A 184 -3.63 -4.64 -5.36
CA ILE A 184 -4.13 -4.75 -3.98
C ILE A 184 -4.56 -6.19 -3.69
N ALA A 185 -5.07 -6.90 -4.70
CA ALA A 185 -5.48 -8.30 -4.58
C ALA A 185 -4.32 -9.30 -4.72
N CYS A 186 -3.23 -8.92 -5.40
CA CYS A 186 -2.04 -9.75 -5.68
C CYS A 186 -0.76 -9.04 -5.20
#